data_AF-A0A3M1PNV1-F1
#
_entry.id   AF-A0A3M1PNV1-F1
#
_cell.length_a   1.000
_cell.length_b   1.000
_cell.length_c   1.000
_cell.angle_alpha   90.00
_cell.angle_beta   90.00
_cell.angle_gamma   90.00
#
_symmetry.space_group_name_H-M   'P 1'
#
loop_
_entity.id
_entity.type
_entity.pdbx_description
1 polymer ?
#
loop_
_entity_poly.entity_id
_entity_poly.type
_entity_poly.pdbx_seq_one_letter_code
_entity_poly.pdbx_strand_id
1 'polypeptide(L)'
;MSAYLLVTHGSRDPRPQAEAGVLAHQVAAELRQRHLTPGAMPPLVETAVLELSPLSLHEQILRLGAQALALGRDRLVIVPLFLLPGVHVMEDIPAEVAIARSQLEPRLQIEVVPHLGCHPRLQALLPQPTAAGAARILLAHGSRRPGGNDPVEAIAHQVGAIPAYWAVPPSLATQVAVLVERGAGMVGNGSQGAQTHAQTHAQTHAQTHAQT
;
A
#
# COMPACT_ATOMS: atom_id res chain seq x y z
N MET A 1 -9.24 27.93 -9.90
CA MET A 1 -8.92 27.28 -8.60
C MET A 1 -9.41 25.83 -8.66
N SER A 2 -8.67 24.86 -8.13
CA SER A 2 -9.03 23.45 -8.28
C SER A 2 -9.99 22.93 -7.21
N ALA A 3 -10.89 22.03 -7.61
CA ALA A 3 -11.58 21.09 -6.74
C ALA A 3 -10.82 19.75 -6.70
N TYR A 4 -10.98 18.97 -5.64
CA TYR A 4 -10.33 17.69 -5.45
C TYR A 4 -11.35 16.62 -5.12
N LEU A 5 -11.24 15.45 -5.74
CA LEU A 5 -12.06 14.28 -5.47
C LEU A 5 -11.18 13.11 -5.03
N LEU A 6 -11.34 12.68 -3.79
CA LEU A 6 -10.64 11.51 -3.25
C LEU A 6 -11.45 10.26 -3.56
N VAL A 7 -10.95 9.39 -4.44
CA VAL A 7 -11.67 8.20 -4.89
C VAL A 7 -11.19 6.97 -4.14
N THR A 8 -12.09 6.29 -3.43
CA THR A 8 -11.82 5.00 -2.79
C THR A 8 -12.55 3.87 -3.53
N HIS A 9 -12.28 2.62 -3.17
CA HIS A 9 -13.00 1.48 -3.75
C HIS A 9 -14.49 1.48 -3.41
N GLY A 10 -14.85 1.86 -2.18
CA GLY A 10 -16.19 1.63 -1.63
C GLY A 10 -16.26 0.35 -0.79
N SER A 11 -17.11 0.38 0.23
CA SER A 11 -17.20 -0.68 1.24
C SER A 11 -18.63 -0.76 1.77
N ARG A 12 -19.07 -1.98 2.13
CA ARG A 12 -20.33 -2.18 2.88
C ARG A 12 -20.18 -1.82 4.35
N ASP A 13 -18.96 -1.90 4.88
CA ASP A 13 -18.62 -1.35 6.18
C ASP A 13 -18.58 0.18 6.06
N PRO A 14 -19.30 0.93 6.92
CA PRO A 14 -19.33 2.39 6.88
C PRO A 14 -18.03 3.05 7.36
N ARG A 15 -17.17 2.37 8.14
CA ARG A 15 -15.99 2.96 8.76
C ARG A 15 -14.97 3.51 7.76
N PRO A 16 -14.56 2.78 6.70
CA PRO A 16 -13.63 3.31 5.71
C PRO A 16 -14.13 4.59 5.02
N GLN A 17 -15.45 4.68 4.78
CA GLN A 17 -16.04 5.87 4.17
C GLN A 17 -16.01 7.07 5.12
N ALA A 18 -16.29 6.86 6.41
CA ALA A 18 -16.16 7.90 7.43
C ALA A 18 -14.72 8.42 7.53
N GLU A 19 -13.73 7.52 7.51
CA GLU A 19 -12.31 7.87 7.52
C GLU A 19 -11.87 8.64 6.26
N ALA A 20 -12.37 8.26 5.09
CA ALA A 20 -12.14 9.03 3.85
C ALA A 20 -12.68 10.46 3.97
N GLY A 21 -13.85 10.63 4.62
CA GLY A 21 -14.41 11.94 4.93
C GLY A 21 -13.50 12.75 5.87
N VAL A 22 -12.96 12.13 6.93
CA VAL A 22 -11.99 12.79 7.83
C VAL A 22 -10.74 13.22 7.06
N LEU A 23 -10.21 12.35 6.20
CA LEU A 23 -9.05 12.65 5.36
C LEU A 23 -9.32 13.84 4.41
N ALA A 24 -10.50 13.90 3.79
CA ALA A 24 -10.88 15.03 2.93
C ALA A 24 -10.85 16.36 3.69
N HIS A 25 -11.35 16.39 4.94
CA HIS A 25 -11.29 17.58 5.79
C HIS A 25 -9.85 17.97 6.14
N GLN A 26 -8.99 17.00 6.45
CA GLN A 26 -7.57 17.25 6.74
C GLN A 26 -6.82 17.79 5.52
N VAL A 27 -7.08 17.22 4.33
CA VAL A 27 -6.50 17.70 3.06
C VAL A 27 -6.98 19.12 2.77
N ALA A 28 -8.26 19.43 2.97
CA ALA A 28 -8.79 20.78 2.80
C ALA A 28 -8.12 21.79 3.76
N ALA A 29 -7.92 21.40 5.02
CA ALA A 29 -7.24 22.23 6.01
C ALA A 29 -5.78 22.49 5.62
N GLU A 30 -5.05 21.46 5.21
CA GLU A 30 -3.65 21.56 4.77
C GLU A 30 -3.51 22.42 3.51
N LEU A 31 -4.39 22.24 2.52
CA LEU A 31 -4.40 23.04 1.29
C LEU A 31 -4.65 24.52 1.59
N ARG A 32 -5.54 24.81 2.55
CA ARG A 32 -5.82 26.18 3.01
C ARG A 32 -4.62 26.80 3.71
N GLN A 33 -3.91 26.03 4.55
CA GLN A 33 -2.70 26.52 5.23
C GLN A 33 -1.55 26.82 4.24
N ARG A 34 -1.45 26.05 3.15
CA ARG A 34 -0.42 26.27 2.12
C ARG A 34 -0.74 27.43 1.17
N HIS A 35 -2.01 27.75 0.99
CA HIS A 35 -2.47 28.86 0.14
C HIS A 35 -2.98 30.01 1.02
N LEU A 36 -2.04 30.77 1.60
CA LEU A 36 -2.29 31.90 2.51
C LEU A 36 -2.77 33.18 1.78
N THR A 37 -3.55 33.07 0.72
CA THR A 37 -4.17 34.23 0.08
C THR A 37 -5.41 34.68 0.88
N PRO A 38 -5.40 35.85 1.52
CA PRO A 38 -6.57 36.36 2.24
C PRO A 38 -7.75 36.54 1.27
N GLY A 39 -8.95 36.11 1.67
CA GLY A 39 -10.16 36.17 0.85
C GLY A 39 -10.30 35.08 -0.21
N ALA A 40 -9.34 34.15 -0.30
CA ALA A 40 -9.48 32.99 -1.18
C ALA A 40 -10.58 32.04 -0.69
N MET A 41 -11.35 31.52 -1.64
CA MET A 41 -12.37 30.50 -1.36
C MET A 41 -11.72 29.26 -0.74
N PRO A 42 -12.38 28.59 0.22
CA PRO A 42 -11.85 27.35 0.79
C PRO A 42 -11.66 26.31 -0.33
N PRO A 43 -10.63 25.44 -0.24
CA PRO A 43 -10.48 24.35 -1.19
C PRO A 43 -11.71 23.43 -1.12
N LEU A 44 -12.23 23.04 -2.29
CA LEU A 44 -13.32 22.07 -2.38
C LEU A 44 -12.69 20.68 -2.47
N VAL A 45 -12.85 19.88 -1.42
CA VAL A 45 -12.30 18.51 -1.34
C VAL A 45 -13.45 17.61 -0.93
N GLU A 46 -13.81 16.67 -1.79
CA GLU A 46 -14.89 15.71 -1.56
C GLU A 46 -14.37 14.28 -1.72
N THR A 47 -15.20 13.31 -1.36
CA THR A 47 -14.92 11.88 -1.55
C THR A 47 -15.89 11.25 -2.54
N ALA A 48 -15.42 10.22 -3.25
CA ALA A 48 -16.26 9.34 -4.05
C ALA A 48 -15.83 7.89 -3.85
N VAL A 49 -16.74 6.98 -4.16
CA VAL A 49 -16.48 5.54 -4.17
C VAL A 49 -16.65 5.02 -5.58
N LEU A 50 -15.79 4.09 -5.99
CA LEU A 50 -15.88 3.43 -7.29
C LEU A 50 -17.05 2.44 -7.34
N GLU A 51 -17.22 1.66 -6.28
CA GLU A 51 -18.25 0.64 -6.16
C GLU A 51 -19.10 0.82 -4.90
N LEU A 52 -20.18 0.03 -4.80
CA LEU A 52 -21.04 -0.06 -3.62
C LEU A 52 -21.75 1.26 -3.25
N SER A 53 -21.87 2.17 -4.21
CA SER A 53 -22.69 3.37 -4.16
C SER A 53 -23.90 3.22 -5.10
N PRO A 54 -25.05 3.85 -4.78
CA PRO A 54 -26.18 3.92 -5.71
C PRO A 54 -25.89 4.75 -6.97
N LEU A 55 -24.85 5.59 -6.92
CA LEU A 55 -24.36 6.36 -8.06
C LEU A 55 -23.05 5.77 -8.54
N SER A 56 -22.91 5.68 -9.85
CA SER A 56 -21.62 5.43 -10.50
C SER A 56 -20.59 6.52 -10.18
N LEU A 57 -19.32 6.25 -10.45
CA LEU A 57 -18.26 7.22 -10.20
C LEU A 57 -18.39 8.44 -11.13
N HIS A 58 -18.76 8.25 -12.39
CA HIS A 58 -18.97 9.35 -13.32
C HIS A 58 -20.13 10.26 -12.87
N GLU A 59 -21.23 9.71 -12.36
CA GLU A 59 -22.32 10.53 -11.79
C GLU A 59 -21.88 11.34 -10.57
N GLN A 60 -21.05 10.75 -9.69
CA GLN A 60 -20.46 11.47 -8.56
C GLN A 60 -19.54 12.61 -9.04
N ILE A 61 -18.71 12.36 -10.07
CA ILE A 61 -17.86 13.36 -10.71
C ILE A 61 -18.71 14.50 -11.32
N LEU A 62 -19.82 14.18 -11.99
CA LEU A 62 -20.72 15.18 -12.58
C LEU A 62 -21.32 16.10 -11.52
N ARG A 63 -21.78 15.54 -10.39
CA ARG A 63 -22.33 16.32 -9.27
C ARG A 63 -21.29 17.28 -8.69
N LEU A 64 -20.09 16.79 -8.40
CA LEU A 64 -19.01 17.64 -7.92
C LEU A 64 -18.58 18.67 -8.97
N GLY A 65 -18.54 18.29 -10.24
CA GLY A 65 -18.19 19.19 -11.33
C GLY A 65 -19.16 20.36 -11.46
N ALA A 66 -20.47 20.11 -11.34
CA ALA A 66 -21.48 21.16 -11.32
C ALA A 66 -21.29 22.12 -10.12
N GLN A 67 -21.01 21.58 -8.94
CA GLN A 67 -20.71 22.37 -7.75
C GLN A 67 -19.43 23.19 -7.90
N ALA A 68 -18.38 22.61 -8.49
CA ALA A 68 -17.11 23.28 -8.76
C ALA A 68 -17.32 24.49 -9.68
N LEU A 69 -18.03 24.29 -10.81
CA LEU A 69 -18.37 25.34 -11.77
C LEU A 69 -19.20 26.47 -11.12
N ALA A 70 -20.21 26.12 -10.32
CA ALA A 70 -21.03 27.09 -9.60
C ALA A 70 -20.22 27.96 -8.62
N LEU A 71 -19.09 27.45 -8.13
CA LEU A 71 -18.15 28.15 -7.25
C LEU A 71 -16.98 28.79 -8.02
N GLY A 72 -17.06 28.90 -9.36
CA GLY A 72 -16.04 29.53 -10.19
C GLY A 72 -14.74 28.72 -10.33
N ARG A 73 -14.80 27.40 -10.11
CA ARG A 73 -13.67 26.49 -10.32
C ARG A 73 -13.74 25.85 -11.69
N ASP A 74 -12.59 25.76 -12.34
CA ASP A 74 -12.39 25.34 -13.72
C ASP A 74 -11.50 24.09 -13.84
N ARG A 75 -11.02 23.56 -12.72
CA ARG A 75 -10.21 22.33 -12.66
C ARG A 75 -10.71 21.39 -11.56
N LEU A 76 -10.82 20.10 -11.88
CA LEU A 76 -11.11 19.01 -10.95
C LEU A 76 -9.95 18.01 -10.97
N VAL A 77 -9.34 17.79 -9.81
CA VAL A 77 -8.25 16.82 -9.62
C VAL A 77 -8.79 15.58 -8.92
N ILE A 78 -8.70 14.45 -9.58
CA ILE A 78 -9.15 13.15 -9.07
C ILE A 78 -7.92 12.43 -8.51
N VAL A 79 -7.99 12.05 -7.24
CA VAL A 79 -6.92 11.39 -6.49
C VAL A 79 -7.37 9.96 -6.12
N PRO A 80 -6.90 8.92 -6.82
CA PRO A 80 -7.22 7.54 -6.45
C PRO A 80 -6.49 7.14 -5.15
N LEU A 81 -7.25 6.87 -4.08
CA LEU A 81 -6.74 6.38 -2.80
C LEU A 81 -6.56 4.86 -2.80
N PHE A 82 -5.81 4.35 -3.77
CA PHE A 82 -5.50 2.93 -3.94
C PHE A 82 -4.02 2.70 -3.69
N LEU A 83 -3.68 1.61 -3.01
CA LEU A 83 -2.30 1.26 -2.67
C LEU A 83 -1.60 0.47 -3.77
N LEU A 84 -2.34 -0.23 -4.63
CA LEU A 84 -1.81 -1.09 -5.67
C LEU A 84 -2.49 -0.80 -7.01
N PRO A 85 -1.76 -0.92 -8.14
CA PRO A 85 -2.32 -0.76 -9.48
C PRO A 85 -3.11 -2.02 -9.87
N GLY A 86 -4.39 -2.07 -9.49
CA GLY A 86 -5.34 -3.10 -9.91
C GLY A 86 -6.22 -2.67 -11.08
N VAL A 87 -7.15 -3.54 -11.50
CA VAL A 87 -8.17 -3.27 -12.54
C VAL A 87 -8.85 -1.92 -12.30
N HIS A 88 -9.26 -1.68 -11.06
CA HIS A 88 -9.92 -0.45 -10.65
C HIS A 88 -9.13 0.82 -10.98
N VAL A 89 -7.82 0.82 -10.75
CA VAL A 89 -6.96 1.97 -10.99
C VAL A 89 -6.64 2.12 -12.48
N MET A 90 -6.43 1.00 -13.17
CA MET A 90 -5.87 0.98 -14.52
C MET A 90 -6.95 1.01 -15.62
N GLU A 91 -8.17 0.59 -15.32
CA GLU A 91 -9.25 0.40 -16.30
C GLU A 91 -10.52 1.13 -15.85
N ASP A 92 -11.05 0.82 -14.66
CA ASP A 92 -12.39 1.30 -14.26
C ASP A 92 -12.44 2.81 -14.01
N ILE A 93 -11.50 3.35 -13.22
CA ILE A 93 -11.43 4.80 -12.97
C ILE A 93 -11.21 5.58 -14.28
N PRO A 94 -10.24 5.21 -15.15
CA PRO A 94 -10.10 5.85 -16.46
C PRO A 94 -11.37 5.82 -17.31
N ALA A 95 -12.11 4.71 -17.33
CA ALA A 95 -13.36 4.60 -18.08
C ALA A 95 -14.45 5.54 -17.54
N GLU A 96 -14.67 5.55 -16.23
CA GLU A 96 -15.64 6.44 -15.58
C GLU A 96 -15.27 7.93 -15.77
N VAL A 97 -13.98 8.25 -15.68
CA VAL A 97 -13.50 9.62 -15.91
C VAL A 97 -13.69 10.05 -17.37
N ALA A 98 -13.51 9.15 -18.34
CA ALA A 98 -13.75 9.46 -19.75
C ALA A 98 -15.22 9.86 -20.01
N ILE A 99 -16.17 9.15 -19.37
CA ILE A 99 -17.59 9.50 -19.43
C ILE A 99 -17.82 10.91 -18.88
N ALA A 100 -17.27 11.22 -17.69
CA ALA A 100 -17.45 12.53 -17.08
C ALA A 100 -16.80 13.66 -17.89
N ARG A 101 -15.61 13.43 -18.45
CA ARG A 101 -14.91 14.40 -19.33
C ARG A 101 -15.77 14.80 -20.52
N SER A 102 -16.43 13.83 -21.17
CA SER A 102 -17.30 14.10 -22.33
C SER A 102 -18.43 15.10 -22.07
N GLN A 103 -18.82 15.30 -20.80
CA GLN A 103 -19.93 16.17 -20.40
C GLN A 103 -19.46 17.49 -19.75
N LEU A 104 -18.29 17.48 -19.12
CA LEU A 104 -17.78 18.60 -18.32
C LEU A 104 -16.73 19.43 -19.06
N GLU A 105 -15.91 18.82 -19.92
CA GLU A 105 -14.91 19.54 -20.71
C GLU A 105 -15.55 20.26 -21.90
N PRO A 106 -15.05 21.44 -22.30
CA PRO A 106 -13.86 22.13 -21.78
C PRO A 106 -14.12 23.03 -20.56
N ARG A 107 -15.36 23.09 -20.05
CA ARG A 107 -15.74 24.01 -18.95
C ARG A 107 -15.01 23.70 -17.65
N LEU A 108 -14.77 22.43 -17.37
CA LEU A 108 -14.04 21.95 -16.20
C LEU A 108 -12.98 20.94 -16.64
N GLN A 109 -11.70 21.30 -16.54
CA GLN A 109 -10.59 20.40 -16.86
C GLN A 109 -10.49 19.31 -15.81
N ILE A 110 -10.52 18.04 -16.23
CA ILE A 110 -10.44 16.90 -15.30
C ILE A 110 -9.07 16.25 -15.41
N GLU A 111 -8.35 16.20 -14.29
CA GLU A 111 -7.05 15.57 -14.19
C GLU A 111 -7.12 14.39 -13.21
N VAL A 112 -6.63 13.23 -13.63
CA VAL A 112 -6.44 12.08 -12.74
C VAL A 112 -4.96 12.01 -12.41
N VAL A 113 -4.62 12.17 -11.13
CA VAL A 113 -3.23 12.03 -10.68
C VAL A 113 -2.90 10.56 -10.41
N PRO A 114 -1.62 10.19 -10.34
CA PRO A 114 -1.23 8.83 -9.97
C PRO A 114 -1.84 8.40 -8.62
N HIS A 115 -2.21 7.12 -8.52
CA HIS A 115 -2.81 6.55 -7.31
C HIS A 115 -1.85 6.63 -6.11
N LEU A 116 -2.39 6.72 -4.89
CA LEU A 116 -1.62 6.94 -3.66
C LEU A 116 -0.44 5.97 -3.49
N GLY A 117 -0.63 4.70 -3.86
CA GLY A 117 0.36 3.61 -3.79
C GLY A 117 1.72 3.90 -4.43
N CYS A 118 1.74 4.68 -5.51
CA CYS A 118 2.99 5.00 -6.21
C CYS A 118 3.74 6.20 -5.61
N HIS A 119 3.17 6.86 -4.59
CA HIS A 119 3.77 8.04 -3.99
C HIS A 119 5.00 7.65 -3.14
N PRO A 120 6.21 8.20 -3.40
CA PRO A 120 7.44 7.76 -2.72
C PRO A 120 7.39 7.87 -1.19
N ARG A 121 6.69 8.88 -0.66
CA ARG A 121 6.57 9.08 0.80
C ARG A 121 5.65 8.10 1.50
N LEU A 122 4.79 7.38 0.77
CA LEU A 122 3.90 6.38 1.36
C LEU A 122 4.72 5.24 2.00
N GLN A 123 5.85 4.90 1.37
CA GLN A 123 6.78 3.88 1.85
C GLN A 123 7.35 4.24 3.23
N ALA A 124 7.58 5.53 3.50
CA ALA A 124 8.09 6.01 4.78
C ALA A 124 7.05 5.90 5.93
N LEU A 125 5.77 5.68 5.60
CA LEU A 125 4.72 5.47 6.60
C LEU A 125 4.61 4.01 7.04
N LEU A 126 5.27 3.09 6.32
CA LEU A 126 5.27 1.68 6.71
C LEU A 126 6.13 1.51 7.96
N PRO A 127 5.65 0.76 8.96
CA PRO A 127 6.37 0.58 10.21
C PRO A 127 7.74 -0.07 9.94
N GLN A 128 8.76 0.44 10.61
CA GLN A 128 10.09 -0.16 10.61
C GLN A 128 10.14 -1.34 11.58
N PRO A 129 11.02 -2.33 11.35
CA PRO A 129 11.16 -3.46 12.26
C PRO A 129 11.52 -2.97 13.66
N THR A 130 10.75 -3.38 14.68
CA THR A 130 10.99 -3.00 16.07
C THR A 130 11.97 -3.93 16.78
N ALA A 131 12.18 -5.15 16.26
CA ALA A 131 13.09 -6.14 16.82
C ALA A 131 14.13 -6.56 15.77
N ALA A 132 15.41 -6.55 16.17
CA ALA A 132 16.48 -7.09 15.36
C ALA A 132 16.25 -8.59 15.12
N GLY A 133 16.27 -9.00 13.85
CA GLY A 133 16.10 -10.40 13.44
C GLY A 133 14.66 -10.91 13.32
N ALA A 134 13.63 -10.07 13.56
CA ALA A 134 12.25 -10.48 13.33
C ALA A 134 11.95 -10.58 11.83
N ALA A 135 11.56 -11.78 11.38
CA ALA A 135 11.11 -11.98 10.01
C ALA A 135 9.75 -11.30 9.77
N ARG A 136 9.57 -10.73 8.58
CA ARG A 136 8.36 -9.98 8.22
C ARG A 136 7.70 -10.59 7.00
N ILE A 137 6.37 -10.63 7.00
CA ILE A 137 5.56 -11.00 5.84
C ILE A 137 4.67 -9.81 5.48
N LEU A 138 4.69 -9.42 4.20
CA LEU A 138 3.71 -8.50 3.65
C LEU A 138 2.59 -9.32 2.99
N LEU A 139 1.41 -9.32 3.59
CA LEU A 139 0.25 -10.05 3.08
C LEU A 139 -0.59 -9.14 2.17
N ALA A 140 -0.82 -9.58 0.93
CA ALA A 140 -1.72 -8.92 -0.02
C ALA A 140 -2.73 -9.92 -0.61
N HIS A 141 -3.74 -9.43 -1.32
CA HIS A 141 -4.69 -10.33 -1.99
C HIS A 141 -4.01 -11.16 -3.07
N GLY A 142 -3.14 -10.52 -3.86
CA GLY A 142 -2.42 -11.13 -4.97
C GLY A 142 -3.21 -11.14 -6.28
N SER A 143 -2.47 -11.07 -7.37
CA SER A 143 -2.98 -10.96 -8.73
C SER A 143 -2.47 -12.12 -9.59
N ARG A 144 -3.33 -12.57 -10.51
CA ARG A 144 -2.98 -13.56 -11.55
C ARG A 144 -2.42 -12.90 -12.82
N ARG A 145 -2.48 -11.57 -12.92
CA ARG A 145 -1.96 -10.84 -14.09
C ARG A 145 -0.43 -10.83 -14.06
N PRO A 146 0.25 -11.03 -15.20
CA PRO A 146 1.69 -10.83 -15.30
C PRO A 146 2.08 -9.43 -14.79
N GLY A 147 3.08 -9.35 -13.93
CA GLY A 147 3.54 -8.09 -13.31
C GLY A 147 2.60 -7.48 -12.27
N GLY A 148 1.42 -8.08 -12.03
CA GLY A 148 0.40 -7.51 -11.14
C GLY A 148 0.80 -7.54 -9.66
N ASN A 149 1.81 -8.32 -9.30
CA ASN A 149 2.32 -8.43 -7.93
C ASN A 149 3.60 -7.63 -7.70
N ASP A 150 4.31 -7.19 -8.75
CA ASP A 150 5.59 -6.47 -8.67
C ASP A 150 5.57 -5.28 -7.69
N PRO A 151 4.49 -4.47 -7.60
CA PRO A 151 4.43 -3.39 -6.61
C PRO A 151 4.41 -3.90 -5.16
N VAL A 152 3.73 -5.01 -4.89
CA VAL A 152 3.73 -5.64 -3.55
C VAL A 152 5.13 -6.18 -3.24
N GLU A 153 5.77 -6.82 -4.21
CA GLU A 153 7.12 -7.38 -4.05
C GLU A 153 8.16 -6.29 -3.80
N ALA A 154 8.07 -5.17 -4.51
CA ALA A 154 8.91 -4.00 -4.30
C ALA A 154 8.75 -3.45 -2.88
N ILE A 155 7.51 -3.27 -2.41
CA ILE A 155 7.23 -2.79 -1.04
C ILE A 155 7.77 -3.79 -0.02
N ALA A 156 7.53 -5.09 -0.20
CA ALA A 156 8.01 -6.14 0.69
C ALA A 156 9.54 -6.08 0.82
N HIS A 157 10.25 -6.03 -0.30
CA HIS A 157 11.71 -5.92 -0.32
C HIS A 157 12.20 -4.68 0.43
N GLN A 158 11.58 -3.52 0.19
CA GLN A 158 11.98 -2.25 0.83
C GLN A 158 11.82 -2.26 2.35
N VAL A 159 10.79 -2.92 2.88
CA VAL A 159 10.55 -3.02 4.33
C VAL A 159 11.22 -4.25 4.97
N GLY A 160 12.05 -4.98 4.23
CA GLY A 160 12.71 -6.19 4.71
C GLY A 160 11.72 -7.32 5.02
N ALA A 161 10.63 -7.40 4.25
CA ALA A 161 9.62 -8.45 4.33
C ALA A 161 9.66 -9.36 3.10
N ILE A 162 9.06 -10.54 3.24
CA ILE A 162 8.73 -11.41 2.10
C ILE A 162 7.24 -11.26 1.75
N PRO A 163 6.87 -11.27 0.46
CA PRO A 163 5.47 -11.16 0.07
C PRO A 163 4.74 -12.48 0.29
N ALA A 164 3.48 -12.41 0.70
CA ALA A 164 2.55 -13.54 0.69
C ALA A 164 1.21 -13.10 0.12
N TYR A 165 0.50 -14.03 -0.51
CA TYR A 165 -0.75 -13.72 -1.19
C TYR A 165 -1.90 -14.64 -0.76
N TRP A 166 -3.13 -14.13 -0.87
CA TRP A 166 -4.35 -14.88 -0.56
C TRP A 166 -4.86 -15.69 -1.75
N ALA A 167 -4.84 -15.09 -2.95
CA ALA A 167 -5.44 -15.63 -4.17
C ALA A 167 -4.46 -16.37 -5.09
N VAL A 168 -3.15 -16.21 -4.86
CA VAL A 168 -2.07 -16.81 -5.67
C VAL A 168 -0.92 -17.27 -4.76
N PRO A 169 -0.01 -18.14 -5.23
CA PRO A 169 1.22 -18.44 -4.49
C PRO A 169 2.24 -17.27 -4.57
N PRO A 170 3.20 -17.19 -3.62
CA PRO A 170 3.31 -18.00 -2.42
C PRO A 170 2.27 -17.61 -1.34
N SER A 171 1.68 -18.62 -0.69
CA SER A 171 0.68 -18.39 0.36
C SER A 171 1.34 -18.00 1.69
N LEU A 172 0.56 -17.39 2.59
CA LEU A 172 1.02 -17.07 3.94
C LEU A 172 1.59 -18.30 4.66
N ALA A 173 0.89 -19.44 4.59
CA ALA A 173 1.33 -20.68 5.22
C ALA A 173 2.70 -21.14 4.68
N THR A 174 2.90 -21.05 3.36
CA THR A 174 4.17 -21.40 2.71
C THR A 174 5.30 -20.50 3.21
N GLN A 175 5.05 -19.19 3.27
CA GLN A 175 6.07 -18.23 3.70
C GLN A 175 6.42 -18.34 5.19
N VAL A 176 5.44 -18.65 6.03
CA VAL A 176 5.69 -18.94 7.44
C VAL A 176 6.59 -20.17 7.58
N ALA A 177 6.34 -21.25 6.84
CA ALA A 177 7.17 -22.45 6.86
C ALA A 177 8.63 -22.15 6.45
N VAL A 178 8.82 -21.40 5.36
CA VAL A 178 10.14 -20.96 4.89
C VAL A 178 10.90 -20.16 5.96
N LEU A 179 10.22 -19.26 6.67
CA LEU A 179 10.86 -18.46 7.71
C LEU A 179 11.22 -19.29 8.95
N VAL A 180 10.38 -20.25 9.34
CA VAL A 180 10.66 -21.16 10.45
C VAL A 180 11.90 -22.01 10.14
N GLU A 181 12.01 -22.56 8.93
CA GLU A 181 13.18 -23.34 8.51
C GLU A 181 14.46 -22.50 8.51
N ARG A 182 14.39 -21.26 8.02
CA ARG A 182 15.54 -20.32 8.05
C ARG A 182 15.96 -19.98 9.48
N GLY A 183 15.00 -19.76 10.38
CA GLY A 183 15.27 -19.53 11.80
C GLY A 183 15.92 -20.75 12.46
N ALA A 184 15.43 -21.96 12.19
CA ALA A 184 15.99 -23.20 12.71
C ALA A 184 17.42 -23.46 12.20
N GLY A 185 17.72 -23.15 10.94
CA GLY A 185 19.05 -23.28 10.35
C GLY A 185 20.10 -22.35 10.97
N MET A 186 19.73 -21.12 11.36
CA MET A 186 20.64 -20.21 12.06
C MET A 186 20.95 -20.65 13.49
N VAL A 187 20.00 -21.29 14.17
CA VAL A 187 20.22 -21.89 15.51
C VAL A 187 21.08 -23.15 15.41
N GLY A 188 20.92 -23.95 14.35
CA GLY A 188 21.66 -25.20 14.12
C GLY A 188 23.16 -25.01 13.81
N ASN A 189 23.56 -23.91 13.17
CA ASN A 189 24.98 -23.60 12.92
C ASN A 189 25.71 -23.00 14.13
N GLY A 190 25.00 -22.59 15.19
CA GLY A 190 25.59 -22.07 16.43
C GLY A 190 26.12 -23.14 17.39
N SER A 191 25.79 -24.42 17.17
CA SER A 191 26.15 -25.52 18.07
C SER A 191 27.28 -26.42 17.56
N GLN A 192 27.76 -26.25 16.32
CA GLN A 192 28.86 -27.05 15.78
C GLN A 192 30.27 -26.58 16.21
N GLY A 193 30.40 -25.44 16.89
CA GLY A 193 31.67 -24.96 17.46
C GLY A 193 32.05 -25.59 18.81
N ALA A 194 31.15 -26.33 19.46
CA ALA A 194 31.38 -26.88 20.80
C ALA A 194 31.74 -28.39 20.80
N GLN A 195 31.66 -29.08 19.66
CA GLN A 195 31.95 -30.52 19.60
C GLN A 195 33.36 -30.88 19.11
N THR A 196 34.16 -29.92 18.64
CA THR A 196 35.54 -30.18 18.18
C THR A 196 36.61 -30.19 19.28
N HIS A 197 36.27 -29.95 20.54
CA HIS A 197 37.21 -30.08 21.66
C HIS A 197 37.03 -31.34 22.53
N ALA A 198 35.98 -32.14 22.31
CA ALA A 198 35.74 -33.35 23.09
C ALA A 198 36.39 -34.62 22.48
N GLN A 199 36.92 -34.57 21.25
CA GLN A 199 37.54 -35.72 20.59
C GLN A 199 39.08 -35.71 20.56
N THR A 200 39.74 -34.67 21.08
CA THR A 200 41.23 -34.65 21.19
C THR A 200 41.76 -35.08 22.56
N HIS A 201 40.89 -35.33 23.56
CA HIS A 201 41.31 -35.80 24.89
C HIS A 201 41.15 -37.30 25.14
N ALA A 202 40.58 -38.07 24.22
CA ALA A 202 40.40 -39.52 24.36
C ALA A 202 41.53 -40.37 23.75
N GLN A 203 42.53 -39.76 23.09
CA GLN A 203 43.67 -40.48 22.49
C GLN A 203 45.01 -40.33 23.24
N THR A 204 45.06 -39.55 24.34
CA THR A 204 46.30 -39.38 25.12
C THR A 204 46.35 -40.22 26.41
N HIS A 205 45.31 -41.01 26.72
CA HIS A 205 45.27 -41.87 27.91
C HIS A 205 45.46 -43.38 27.66
N ALA A 206 45.75 -43.79 26.41
CA ALA A 206 45.98 -45.20 26.06
C ALA A 206 47.46 -45.60 25.91
N GLN A 207 48.42 -44.76 26.34
CA GLN A 207 49.86 -45.06 26.24
C GLN A 207 50.64 -45.08 27.57
N THR A 208 49.97 -45.10 28.74
CA THR A 208 50.66 -45.15 30.05
C THR A 208 50.34 -46.37 30.90
N HIS A 209 49.98 -47.51 30.29
CA HIS A 209 49.87 -48.81 30.99
C HIS A 209 50.38 -49.98 30.14
N ALA A 210 51.63 -49.88 29.69
CA ALA A 210 52.39 -51.01 29.18
C ALA A 210 53.88 -50.84 29.52
N GLN A 211 54.19 -50.72 30.81
CA GLN A 211 55.54 -50.89 31.36
C GLN A 211 55.47 -51.00 32.89
N THR A 212 55.07 -52.19 33.34
CA THR A 212 55.51 -52.87 34.58
C THR A 212 55.18 -54.34 34.42
#